data_AF-A0A7X1AXN4-F1
#
_entry.id   AF-A0A7X1AXN4-F1
#
_cell.length_a   1.000
_cell.length_b   1.000
_cell.length_c   1.000
_cell.angle_alpha   90.00
_cell.angle_beta   90.00
_cell.angle_gamma   90.00
#
_symmetry.space_group_name_H-M   'P 1'
#
loop_
_entity.id
_entity.type
_entity.pdbx_description
1 polymer ?
#
loop_
_entity_poly.entity_id
_entity_poly.type
_entity_poly.pdbx_seq_one_letter_code
_entity_poly.pdbx_strand_id
1 'polypeptide(L)'
;MIFFFLLISILSGGLAALVMSASMRGISRLGGGDEVDMVLALGSFFTGQKENSARFGFLIHLGSGLLFGLIYGLIFSSIGILDLPQIFFIGVGLGFLHGLAMAYALMISMAEKHPLAEFRSVSLIIGVIHLVGHIIFGAVVGLLAGLGVLLGSSLGLS
;
A
#
# COMPACT_ATOMS: atom_id res chain seq x y z
N MET A 1 -14.32 8.08 20.06
CA MET A 1 -12.97 8.01 19.44
C MET A 1 -12.81 6.94 18.35
N ILE A 2 -13.21 5.67 18.57
CA ILE A 2 -12.86 4.58 17.63
C ILE A 2 -13.33 4.78 16.19
N PHE A 3 -14.56 5.24 15.98
CA PHE A 3 -15.09 5.49 14.64
C PHE A 3 -14.26 6.53 13.88
N PHE A 4 -13.94 7.65 14.53
CA PHE A 4 -13.11 8.71 13.94
C PHE A 4 -11.71 8.19 13.60
N PHE A 5 -11.09 7.45 14.52
CA PHE A 5 -9.77 6.84 14.28
C PHE A 5 -9.77 5.88 13.09
N LEU A 6 -10.79 5.02 12.97
CA LEU A 6 -10.92 4.10 11.83
C LEU A 6 -11.16 4.84 10.52
N LEU A 7 -11.94 5.93 10.54
CA LEU A 7 -12.12 6.78 9.37
C LEU A 7 -10.79 7.41 8.92
N ILE A 8 -10.01 7.95 9.86
CA ILE A 8 -8.67 8.48 9.55
C ILE A 8 -7.76 7.36 9.04
N SER A 9 -7.83 6.15 9.61
CA SER A 9 -7.03 5.01 9.15
C SER A 9 -7.35 4.59 7.72
N ILE A 10 -8.64 4.57 7.35
CA ILE A 10 -9.10 4.35 5.96
C ILE A 10 -8.50 5.39 5.02
N LEU A 11 -8.67 6.68 5.34
CA LEU A 11 -8.17 7.78 4.50
C LEU A 11 -6.64 7.76 4.40
N SER A 12 -5.96 7.40 5.48
CA SER A 12 -4.51 7.23 5.54
C SER A 12 -4.05 6.10 4.62
N GLY A 13 -4.78 4.98 4.58
CA GLY A 13 -4.52 3.88 3.65
C GLY A 13 -4.70 4.28 2.18
N GLY A 14 -5.73 5.07 1.88
CA GLY A 14 -5.91 5.65 0.55
C GLY A 14 -4.72 6.53 0.13
N LEU A 15 -4.33 7.47 1.01
CA LEU A 15 -3.18 8.35 0.75
C LEU A 15 -1.85 7.57 0.66
N ALA A 16 -1.66 6.57 1.51
CA ALA A 16 -0.50 5.68 1.48
C ALA A 16 -0.38 4.92 0.15
N ALA A 17 -1.50 4.43 -0.41
CA ALA A 17 -1.52 3.80 -1.73
C ALA A 17 -1.12 4.78 -2.85
N LEU A 18 -1.53 6.05 -2.75
CA LEU A 18 -1.11 7.10 -3.69
C LEU A 18 0.40 7.37 -3.59
N VAL A 19 0.92 7.51 -2.37
CA VAL A 19 2.36 7.73 -2.13
C VAL A 19 3.17 6.57 -2.68
N MET A 20 2.81 5.33 -2.34
CA MET A 20 3.47 4.13 -2.85
C MET A 20 3.41 4.07 -4.38
N SER A 21 2.23 4.28 -4.98
CA SER A 21 2.08 4.28 -6.45
C SER A 21 2.95 5.34 -7.11
N ALA A 22 3.03 6.54 -6.53
CA ALA A 22 3.87 7.62 -7.03
C ALA A 22 5.36 7.26 -6.92
N SER A 23 5.80 6.69 -5.81
CA SER A 23 7.19 6.24 -5.61
C SER A 23 7.58 5.18 -6.65
N MET A 24 6.75 4.16 -6.84
CA MET A 24 7.02 3.06 -7.76
C MET A 24 6.99 3.52 -9.23
N ARG A 25 6.03 4.36 -9.59
CA ARG A 25 6.00 5.00 -10.92
C ARG A 25 7.21 5.89 -11.15
N GLY A 26 7.71 6.57 -10.11
CA GLY A 26 8.96 7.31 -10.15
C GLY A 26 10.14 6.41 -10.53
N ILE A 27 10.29 5.26 -9.86
CA ILE A 27 11.34 4.28 -10.16
C ILE A 27 11.20 3.72 -11.59
N SER A 28 9.99 3.36 -11.98
CA SER A 28 9.69 2.86 -13.34
C SER A 28 10.15 3.86 -14.41
N ARG A 29 9.77 5.15 -14.27
CA ARG A 29 10.16 6.24 -15.19
C ARG A 29 11.66 6.54 -15.21
N LEU A 30 12.39 6.19 -14.16
CA LEU A 30 13.85 6.34 -14.09
C LEU A 30 14.61 5.14 -14.70
N GLY A 31 13.91 4.24 -15.40
CA GLY A 31 14.51 3.08 -16.06
C GLY A 31 14.42 1.79 -15.26
N GLY A 32 13.61 1.74 -14.19
CA GLY A 32 13.39 0.53 -13.40
C GLY A 32 12.51 -0.54 -14.04
N GLY A 33 11.91 -0.27 -15.22
CA GLY A 33 11.00 -1.17 -15.91
C GLY A 33 9.52 -0.92 -15.58
N ASP A 34 8.62 -1.37 -16.44
CA ASP A 34 7.18 -1.15 -16.29
C ASP A 34 6.56 -2.10 -15.24
N GLU A 35 7.17 -3.27 -15.08
CA GLU A 35 6.89 -4.27 -14.05
C GLU A 35 7.09 -3.77 -12.61
N VAL A 36 7.76 -2.64 -12.42
CA VAL A 36 7.82 -1.93 -11.13
C VAL A 36 6.57 -1.09 -10.87
N ASP A 37 5.90 -0.56 -11.91
CA ASP A 37 4.68 0.23 -11.71
C ASP A 37 3.51 -0.70 -11.36
N MET A 38 3.22 -0.82 -10.05
CA MET A 38 2.11 -1.61 -9.52
C MET A 38 0.77 -1.30 -10.22
N VAL A 39 0.52 -0.05 -10.58
CA VAL A 39 -0.74 0.35 -11.22
C VAL A 39 -0.81 -0.20 -12.64
N LEU A 40 0.30 -0.19 -13.38
CA LEU A 40 0.35 -0.80 -14.71
C LEU A 40 0.30 -2.32 -14.64
N ALA A 41 1.07 -2.94 -13.74
CA ALA A 41 1.09 -4.39 -13.55
C ALA A 41 -0.30 -4.92 -13.15
N LEU A 42 -0.91 -4.33 -12.12
CA LEU A 42 -2.22 -4.76 -11.65
C LEU A 42 -3.32 -4.48 -12.68
N GLY A 43 -3.28 -3.32 -13.33
CA GLY A 43 -4.25 -2.99 -14.37
C GLY A 43 -4.19 -3.98 -15.53
N SER A 44 -3.00 -4.22 -16.06
CA SER A 44 -2.79 -5.06 -17.24
C SER A 44 -2.99 -6.55 -16.96
N PHE A 45 -2.83 -6.97 -15.70
CA PHE A 45 -3.23 -8.31 -15.25
C PHE A 45 -4.72 -8.58 -15.52
N PHE A 46 -5.59 -7.60 -15.26
CA PHE A 46 -7.04 -7.77 -15.45
C PHE A 46 -7.52 -7.36 -16.84
N THR A 47 -6.91 -6.36 -17.48
CA THR A 47 -7.34 -5.91 -18.81
C THR A 47 -6.72 -6.73 -19.94
N GLY A 48 -5.63 -7.46 -19.70
CA GLY A 48 -4.92 -8.22 -20.72
C GLY A 48 -4.18 -7.38 -21.75
N GLN A 49 -4.14 -6.06 -21.57
CA GLN A 49 -3.51 -5.09 -22.47
C GLN A 49 -2.96 -3.92 -21.67
N LYS A 50 -1.88 -3.31 -22.15
CA LYS A 50 -1.23 -2.17 -21.49
C LYS A 50 -2.04 -0.88 -21.68
N GLU A 51 -2.55 -0.66 -22.89
CA GLU A 51 -3.39 0.47 -23.24
C GLU A 51 -4.66 0.49 -22.36
N ASN A 52 -4.85 1.58 -21.63
CA ASN A 52 -5.96 1.82 -20.67
C ASN A 52 -5.94 1.01 -19.36
N SER A 53 -4.91 0.18 -19.10
CA SER A 53 -4.78 -0.57 -17.85
C SER A 53 -4.63 0.31 -16.61
N ALA A 54 -3.97 1.46 -16.74
CA ALA A 54 -3.59 2.31 -15.61
C ALA A 54 -4.78 2.80 -14.78
N ARG A 55 -5.94 3.06 -15.41
CA ARG A 55 -7.15 3.48 -14.68
C ARG A 55 -7.67 2.34 -13.81
N PHE A 56 -7.72 1.13 -14.35
CA PHE A 56 -8.23 -0.03 -13.65
C PHE A 56 -7.31 -0.42 -12.48
N GLY A 57 -6.00 -0.48 -12.73
CA GLY A 57 -5.02 -0.77 -11.69
C GLY A 57 -5.00 0.29 -10.59
N PHE A 58 -5.20 1.57 -10.93
CA PHE A 58 -5.30 2.64 -9.95
C PHE A 58 -6.51 2.46 -9.03
N LEU A 59 -7.69 2.15 -9.60
CA LEU A 59 -8.90 1.94 -8.81
C LEU A 59 -8.76 0.74 -7.87
N ILE A 60 -8.18 -0.37 -8.35
CA ILE A 60 -7.92 -1.54 -7.50
C ILE A 60 -6.94 -1.18 -6.39
N HIS A 61 -5.80 -0.57 -6.73
CA HIS A 61 -4.78 -0.27 -5.72
C HIS A 61 -5.28 0.75 -4.68
N LEU A 62 -6.03 1.76 -5.10
CA LEU A 62 -6.66 2.72 -4.19
C LEU A 62 -7.70 2.05 -3.30
N GLY A 63 -8.57 1.20 -3.86
CA GLY A 63 -9.54 0.42 -3.10
C GLY A 63 -8.88 -0.50 -2.07
N SER A 64 -7.83 -1.20 -2.47
CA SER A 64 -6.98 -2.00 -1.57
C SER A 64 -6.34 -1.13 -0.50
N GLY A 65 -5.85 0.07 -0.83
CA GLY A 65 -5.29 1.01 0.13
C GLY A 65 -6.28 1.40 1.22
N LEU A 66 -7.51 1.76 0.85
CA LEU A 66 -8.59 2.08 1.80
C LEU A 66 -8.90 0.88 2.72
N LEU A 67 -9.00 -0.32 2.14
CA LEU A 67 -9.25 -1.57 2.87
C LEU A 67 -8.11 -1.90 3.85
N PHE A 68 -6.86 -1.85 3.41
CA PHE A 68 -5.70 -2.12 4.27
C PHE A 68 -5.50 -1.03 5.32
N GLY A 69 -5.86 0.22 5.03
CA GLY A 69 -5.94 1.29 6.02
C GLY A 69 -6.91 0.95 7.16
N LEU A 70 -8.11 0.44 6.84
CA LEU A 70 -9.04 -0.07 7.84
C LEU A 70 -8.46 -1.23 8.64
N ILE A 71 -7.86 -2.22 7.96
CA ILE A 71 -7.26 -3.39 8.62
C ILE A 71 -6.16 -2.96 9.59
N TYR A 72 -5.27 -2.05 9.18
CA TYR A 72 -4.21 -1.53 10.06
C TYR A 72 -4.80 -0.79 11.25
N GLY A 73 -5.81 0.07 11.03
CA GLY A 73 -6.53 0.74 12.10
C GLY A 73 -7.16 -0.23 13.11
N LEU A 74 -7.79 -1.31 12.63
CA LEU A 74 -8.33 -2.36 13.49
C LEU A 74 -7.23 -3.06 14.29
N ILE A 75 -6.08 -3.36 13.68
CA ILE A 75 -4.93 -3.95 14.36
C ILE A 75 -4.43 -3.00 15.46
N PHE A 76 -4.14 -1.74 15.12
CA PHE A 76 -3.67 -0.72 16.08
C PHE A 76 -4.62 -0.59 17.28
N SER A 77 -5.93 -0.52 17.01
CA SER A 77 -6.95 -0.44 18.06
C SER A 77 -7.02 -1.72 18.89
N SER A 78 -6.87 -2.89 18.29
CA SER A 78 -6.98 -4.17 19.00
C SER A 78 -5.81 -4.41 19.97
N ILE A 79 -4.61 -3.90 19.62
CA ILE A 79 -3.42 -4.01 20.45
C ILE A 79 -3.25 -2.81 21.40
N GLY A 80 -4.13 -1.82 21.32
CA GLY A 80 -4.11 -0.62 22.17
C GLY A 80 -2.94 0.33 21.91
N ILE A 81 -2.30 0.28 20.74
CA ILE A 81 -1.18 1.16 20.39
C ILE A 81 -1.67 2.21 19.39
N LEU A 82 -2.01 3.39 19.90
CA LEU A 82 -2.57 4.49 19.11
C LEU A 82 -1.65 5.72 19.05
N ASP A 83 -0.73 5.85 20.01
CA ASP A 83 0.11 7.04 20.17
C ASP A 83 1.39 6.99 19.32
N LEU A 84 1.86 8.18 18.93
CA LEU A 84 3.18 8.36 18.35
C LEU A 84 4.27 8.34 19.45
N PRO A 85 5.46 7.78 19.17
CA PRO A 85 5.90 7.23 17.89
C PRO A 85 5.58 5.73 17.68
N GLN A 86 4.98 5.04 18.65
CA GLN A 86 4.79 3.59 18.61
C GLN A 86 3.93 3.15 17.42
N ILE A 87 2.79 3.80 17.18
CA ILE A 87 1.90 3.46 16.05
C ILE A 87 2.61 3.58 14.69
N PHE A 88 3.54 4.52 14.55
CA PHE A 88 4.35 4.65 13.33
C PHE A 88 5.23 3.41 13.12
N PHE A 89 5.95 2.96 14.14
CA PHE A 89 6.82 1.77 14.03
C PHE A 89 6.02 0.48 13.85
N ILE A 90 4.84 0.35 14.47
CA ILE A 90 3.94 -0.77 14.19
C ILE A 90 3.45 -0.71 12.73
N GLY A 91 3.09 0.48 12.23
CA GLY A 91 2.73 0.69 10.84
C GLY A 91 3.83 0.26 9.87
N VAL A 92 5.08 0.65 10.12
CA VAL A 92 6.27 0.19 9.37
C VAL A 92 6.40 -1.34 9.40
N GLY A 93 6.26 -1.96 10.58
CA GLY A 93 6.33 -3.41 10.74
C GLY A 93 5.21 -4.15 9.98
N LEU A 94 3.98 -3.66 10.06
CA LEU A 94 2.87 -4.20 9.28
C LEU A 94 3.11 -4.01 7.78
N GLY A 95 3.63 -2.84 7.36
CA GLY A 95 4.05 -2.57 5.99
C GLY A 95 5.08 -3.58 5.48
N PHE A 96 6.06 -3.95 6.30
CA PHE A 96 7.02 -5.00 5.99
C PHE A 96 6.34 -6.37 5.82
N LEU A 97 5.50 -6.78 6.77
CA LEU A 97 4.81 -8.09 6.70
C LEU A 97 3.87 -8.18 5.50
N HIS A 98 3.10 -7.12 5.25
CA HIS A 98 2.22 -7.01 4.09
C HIS A 98 3.03 -7.02 2.79
N GLY A 99 4.12 -6.25 2.73
CA GLY A 99 5.01 -6.24 1.57
C GLY A 99 5.65 -7.59 1.30
N LEU A 100 6.01 -8.35 2.33
CA LEU A 100 6.54 -9.70 2.19
C LEU A 100 5.48 -10.65 1.61
N ALA A 101 4.25 -10.61 2.17
CA ALA A 101 3.14 -11.39 1.65
C ALA A 101 2.84 -11.05 0.18
N MET A 102 2.86 -9.75 -0.18
CA MET A 102 2.65 -9.31 -1.55
C MET A 102 3.80 -9.68 -2.47
N ALA A 103 5.06 -9.58 -2.03
CA ALA A 103 6.20 -10.03 -2.82
C ALA A 103 6.08 -11.52 -3.17
N TYR A 104 5.69 -12.38 -2.22
CA TYR A 104 5.39 -13.79 -2.50
C TYR A 104 4.21 -13.96 -3.45
N ALA A 105 3.09 -13.26 -3.20
CA ALA A 105 1.89 -13.36 -4.03
C ALA A 105 2.15 -12.92 -5.48
N LEU A 106 2.95 -11.87 -5.68
CA LEU A 106 3.37 -11.36 -6.98
C LEU A 106 4.30 -12.36 -7.68
N MET A 107 5.28 -12.92 -6.98
CA MET A 107 6.18 -13.92 -7.57
C MET A 107 5.44 -15.14 -8.10
N ILE A 108 4.36 -15.57 -7.43
CA ILE A 108 3.55 -16.70 -7.92
C ILE A 108 2.58 -16.24 -9.01
N SER A 109 1.78 -15.21 -8.73
CA SER A 109 0.66 -14.86 -9.61
C SER A 109 1.10 -14.10 -10.85
N MET A 110 2.04 -13.17 -10.72
CA MET A 110 2.49 -12.35 -11.85
C MET A 110 3.48 -13.11 -12.71
N ALA A 111 4.43 -13.84 -12.13
CA ALA A 111 5.41 -14.59 -12.92
C ALA A 111 4.75 -15.71 -13.75
N GLU A 112 3.75 -16.41 -13.20
CA GLU A 112 3.14 -17.55 -13.88
C GLU A 112 1.91 -17.18 -14.71
N LYS A 113 1.06 -16.26 -14.22
CA LYS A 113 -0.30 -16.06 -14.75
C LYS A 113 -0.53 -14.72 -15.41
N HIS A 114 0.42 -13.77 -15.36
CA HIS A 114 0.20 -12.46 -15.96
C HIS A 114 -0.08 -12.59 -17.47
N PRO A 115 -1.09 -11.94 -18.06
CA PRO A 115 -1.40 -12.11 -19.48
C PRO A 115 -0.27 -11.66 -20.42
N LEU A 116 0.41 -10.57 -20.05
CA LEU A 116 1.52 -10.00 -20.80
C LEU A 116 2.87 -10.57 -20.36
N ALA A 117 3.72 -10.97 -21.31
CA ALA A 117 5.00 -11.63 -21.06
C ALA A 117 6.04 -10.75 -20.34
N GLU A 118 6.03 -9.44 -20.59
CA GLU A 118 6.95 -8.48 -19.95
C GLU A 118 6.81 -8.43 -18.41
N PHE A 119 5.60 -8.65 -17.90
CA PHE A 119 5.34 -8.68 -16.45
C PHE A 119 5.55 -10.07 -15.84
N ARG A 120 5.91 -11.09 -16.63
CA ARG A 120 6.25 -12.43 -16.12
C ARG A 120 7.70 -12.54 -15.69
N SER A 121 8.58 -11.64 -16.13
CA SER A 121 9.99 -11.60 -15.75
C SER A 121 10.22 -10.91 -14.39
N VAL A 122 9.39 -11.23 -13.39
CA VAL A 122 9.52 -10.67 -12.05
C VAL A 122 10.79 -11.21 -11.40
N SER A 123 11.76 -10.33 -11.20
CA SER A 123 13.02 -10.62 -10.53
C SER A 123 12.93 -10.33 -9.03
N LEU A 124 13.85 -10.88 -8.26
CA LEU A 124 13.95 -10.61 -6.82
C LEU A 124 14.03 -9.11 -6.52
N ILE A 125 14.72 -8.33 -7.37
CA ILE A 125 14.83 -6.88 -7.19
C ILE A 125 13.48 -6.17 -7.30
N ILE A 126 12.58 -6.61 -8.20
CA ILE A 126 11.22 -6.08 -8.31
C ILE A 126 10.44 -6.41 -7.04
N GLY A 127 10.57 -7.63 -6.52
CA GLY A 127 9.98 -8.02 -5.23
C GLY A 127 10.47 -7.16 -4.07
N VAL A 128 11.77 -6.83 -4.02
CA VAL A 128 12.34 -5.94 -3.00
C VAL A 128 11.82 -4.50 -3.14
N ILE A 129 11.72 -3.97 -4.36
CA ILE A 129 11.15 -2.63 -4.60
C ILE A 129 9.69 -2.59 -4.12
N HIS A 130 8.93 -3.64 -4.39
CA HIS A 130 7.56 -3.78 -3.91
C HIS A 130 7.50 -3.86 -2.38
N LEU A 131 8.38 -4.63 -1.74
CA LEU A 131 8.49 -4.68 -0.28
C LEU A 131 8.75 -3.29 0.31
N VAL A 132 9.71 -2.54 -0.25
CA VAL A 132 9.98 -1.15 0.17
C VAL A 132 8.76 -0.25 -0.03
N GLY A 133 8.05 -0.40 -1.15
CA GLY A 133 6.79 0.32 -1.38
C GLY A 133 5.76 0.10 -0.26
N HIS A 134 5.63 -1.14 0.22
CA HIS A 134 4.70 -1.45 1.32
C HIS A 134 5.21 -0.99 2.69
N ILE A 135 6.53 -0.93 2.91
CA ILE A 135 7.11 -0.29 4.09
C ILE A 135 6.76 1.20 4.10
N ILE A 136 6.88 1.89 2.96
CA ILE A 136 6.46 3.28 2.79
C ILE A 136 4.95 3.41 3.07
N PHE A 137 4.14 2.50 2.53
CA PHE A 137 2.70 2.48 2.80
C PHE A 137 2.42 2.41 4.30
N GLY A 138 3.04 1.45 5.00
CA GLY A 138 2.86 1.27 6.44
C GLY A 138 3.33 2.46 7.27
N ALA A 139 4.44 3.09 6.87
CA ALA A 139 4.97 4.30 7.49
C ALA A 139 3.97 5.46 7.38
N VAL A 140 3.39 5.67 6.19
CA VAL A 140 2.39 6.72 5.95
C VAL A 140 1.11 6.45 6.75
N VAL A 141 0.61 5.21 6.75
CA VAL A 141 -0.58 4.84 7.54
C VAL A 141 -0.35 5.08 9.03
N GLY A 142 0.75 4.58 9.58
CA GLY A 142 1.06 4.73 11.00
C GLY A 142 1.24 6.20 11.41
N LEU A 143 1.94 6.99 10.60
CA LEU A 143 2.12 8.43 10.86
C LEU A 143 0.79 9.17 10.88
N LEU A 144 -0.02 9.02 9.82
CA LEU A 144 -1.27 9.77 9.67
C LEU A 144 -2.35 9.32 10.66
N ALA A 145 -2.43 8.02 10.95
CA ALA A 145 -3.33 7.50 11.99
C ALA A 145 -2.95 8.07 13.36
N GLY A 146 -1.66 8.10 13.71
CA GLY A 146 -1.18 8.70 14.96
C GLY A 146 -1.43 10.20 15.05
N LEU A 147 -1.22 10.94 13.95
CA LEU A 147 -1.62 12.36 13.86
C LEU A 147 -3.14 12.54 14.00
N GLY A 148 -3.92 11.59 13.49
CA GLY A 148 -5.36 11.52 13.67
C GLY A 148 -5.78 11.44 15.14
N VAL A 149 -5.06 10.69 15.96
CA VAL A 149 -5.30 10.59 17.41
C VAL A 149 -5.08 11.94 18.09
N LEU A 150 -3.96 12.62 17.76
CA LEU A 150 -3.67 13.96 18.28
C LEU A 150 -4.75 14.98 17.87
N LEU A 151 -5.18 14.94 16.60
CA LEU A 151 -6.24 15.80 16.10
C LEU A 151 -7.57 15.52 16.81
N GLY A 152 -7.98 14.26 16.92
CA GLY A 152 -9.21 13.87 17.60
C GLY A 152 -9.23 14.34 19.06
N SER A 153 -8.10 14.22 19.74
CA SER A 153 -7.92 14.70 21.12
C SER A 153 -8.08 16.23 21.21
N SER A 154 -7.49 16.98 20.28
CA SER A 154 -7.62 18.46 20.22
C SER A 154 -9.04 18.95 19.92
N LEU A 155 -9.84 18.11 19.24
CA LEU A 155 -11.24 18.41 18.88
C LEU A 155 -12.25 17.91 19.94
N GLY A 156 -11.79 17.32 21.04
CA GLY A 156 -12.67 16.77 22.08
C GLY A 156 -13.44 15.52 21.63
N LEU A 157 -12.98 14.82 20.60
CA LEU A 157 -13.59 13.59 20.09
C LEU A 157 -13.12 12.38 20.93
N SER A 158 -13.56 12.32 22.19
CA SER A 158 -13.40 11.15 23.07
C SER A 158 -14.10 9.90 22.54
#